data_AF-A0A9E5KL88-F1
#
_entry.id   AF-A0A9E5KL88-F1
#
_cell.length_a   1.000
_cell.length_b   1.000
_cell.length_c   1.000
_cell.angle_alpha   90.00
_cell.angle_beta   90.00
_cell.angle_gamma   90.00
#
_symmetry.space_group_name_H-M   'P 1'
#
loop_
_entity.id
_entity.type
_entity.pdbx_description
1 polymer ?
#
loop_
_entity_poly.entity_id
_entity_poly.type
_entity_poly.pdbx_seq_one_letter_code
_entity_poly.pdbx_strand_id
1 'polypeptide(L)'
;MPSSPTLVWFRQDLRLADNPALHAAVAAGGEVIPVYIHDIKGEGAWAPGGASRWWLHHALNDLDQQLRKTGSALIIRTGDSLAVLQKLLAETGAKQVVWNRRYEPAIVQRDTQIKTVLRNAEFKVESFNGSLLHEPHQIKNLSGNPFQVFTPFWKNCLANLKLGQPLKAPSKILGPARDLPSVSIDSLNLLPKITWDKHFRPFWNPTRAGAEQRLSQFVAAPVKDYNTARDFPEHDGTSRLSPYLHFGQISPLEVYTCVKASPHSESKSGERFIAEIGWREFGYHLLHHFNHTPEKPLRSEFEHFPWAPDPKLLRSWQKGRTGFPIVDAGMRQLWQT
;
A
#
# COMPACT_ATOMS: atom_id res chain seq x y z
N MET A 1 2.33 -31.83 -18.83
CA MET A 1 1.97 -31.93 -17.40
C MET A 1 1.35 -30.60 -16.98
N PRO A 2 0.37 -30.56 -16.07
CA PRO A 2 -0.10 -29.28 -15.54
C PRO A 2 1.07 -28.55 -14.87
N SER A 3 1.18 -27.24 -15.12
CA SER A 3 2.17 -26.39 -14.45
C SER A 3 1.98 -26.45 -12.93
N SER A 4 3.08 -26.43 -12.19
CA SER A 4 3.04 -26.46 -10.72
C SER A 4 2.31 -25.23 -10.14
N PRO A 5 1.59 -25.37 -9.01
CA PRO A 5 0.93 -24.24 -8.38
C PRO A 5 1.89 -23.09 -8.03
N THR A 6 1.36 -21.87 -8.03
CA THR A 6 2.08 -20.66 -7.61
C THR A 6 1.38 -20.01 -6.43
N LEU A 7 2.14 -19.76 -5.35
CA LEU A 7 1.65 -18.94 -4.24
C LEU A 7 1.77 -17.45 -4.60
N VAL A 8 0.70 -16.68 -4.42
CA VAL A 8 0.72 -15.22 -4.55
C VAL A 8 0.53 -14.62 -3.16
N TRP A 9 1.59 -14.04 -2.59
CA TRP A 9 1.55 -13.49 -1.24
C TRP A 9 1.15 -12.01 -1.23
N PHE A 10 -0.11 -11.76 -0.90
CA PHE A 10 -0.72 -10.44 -0.75
C PHE A 10 -0.38 -9.82 0.61
N ARG A 11 -0.11 -8.51 0.61
CA ARG A 11 0.17 -7.68 1.80
C ARG A 11 -0.50 -6.31 1.67
N GLN A 12 0.18 -5.34 1.04
CA GLN A 12 -0.29 -3.95 0.83
C GLN A 12 -0.58 -3.70 -0.67
N ASP A 13 -1.18 -4.69 -1.31
CA ASP A 13 -1.45 -4.78 -2.73
C ASP A 13 -2.79 -5.49 -2.97
N LEU A 14 -3.80 -5.13 -2.15
CA LEU A 14 -5.09 -5.81 -2.04
C LEU A 14 -6.03 -5.52 -3.22
N ARG A 15 -5.60 -5.89 -4.43
CA ARG A 15 -6.32 -5.74 -5.69
C ARG A 15 -5.94 -6.82 -6.70
N LEU A 16 -6.84 -7.08 -7.66
CA LEU A 16 -6.56 -7.95 -8.81
C LEU A 16 -6.06 -7.17 -10.04
N ALA A 17 -6.61 -5.98 -10.26
CA ALA A 17 -6.17 -5.08 -11.33
C ALA A 17 -4.77 -4.53 -11.05
N ASP A 18 -3.98 -4.35 -12.10
CA ASP A 18 -2.63 -3.80 -12.05
C ASP A 18 -1.76 -4.40 -10.94
N ASN A 19 -1.83 -5.73 -10.78
CA ASN A 19 -1.07 -6.48 -9.78
C ASN A 19 -0.04 -7.38 -10.49
N PRO A 20 1.22 -6.93 -10.63
CA PRO A 20 2.23 -7.66 -11.41
C PRO A 20 2.54 -9.05 -10.87
N ALA A 21 2.57 -9.23 -9.54
CA ALA A 21 2.75 -10.55 -8.93
C ALA A 21 1.62 -11.52 -9.31
N LEU A 22 0.37 -11.08 -9.21
CA LEU A 22 -0.79 -11.90 -9.61
C LEU A 22 -0.76 -12.22 -11.11
N HIS A 23 -0.44 -11.23 -11.94
CA HIS A 23 -0.33 -11.42 -13.39
C HIS A 23 0.77 -12.42 -13.75
N ALA A 24 1.93 -12.35 -13.11
CA ALA A 24 3.01 -13.29 -13.32
C ALA A 24 2.61 -14.73 -12.93
N ALA A 25 1.87 -14.90 -11.83
CA ALA A 25 1.36 -16.21 -11.43
C ALA A 25 0.35 -16.79 -12.42
N VAL A 26 -0.59 -15.98 -12.91
CA VAL A 26 -1.56 -16.42 -13.94
C VAL A 26 -0.85 -16.75 -15.25
N ALA A 27 0.13 -15.95 -15.66
CA ALA A 27 0.88 -16.15 -16.90
C ALA A 27 1.80 -17.38 -16.87
N ALA A 28 2.26 -17.82 -15.69
CA ALA A 28 3.05 -19.05 -15.54
C ALA A 28 2.25 -20.32 -15.91
N GLY A 29 0.92 -20.24 -15.94
CA GLY A 29 0.02 -21.37 -16.09
C GLY A 29 0.01 -22.23 -14.82
N GLY A 30 -1.12 -22.87 -14.51
CA GLY A 30 -1.29 -23.69 -13.31
C GLY A 30 -2.18 -23.03 -12.26
N GLU A 31 -2.31 -23.70 -11.10
CA GLU A 31 -3.12 -23.19 -10.00
C GLU A 31 -2.47 -21.96 -9.36
N VAL A 32 -3.26 -20.94 -9.08
CA VAL A 32 -2.84 -19.76 -8.34
C VAL A 32 -3.49 -19.82 -6.96
N ILE A 33 -2.65 -19.72 -5.93
CA ILE A 33 -3.06 -19.79 -4.54
C ILE A 33 -2.79 -18.42 -3.90
N PRO A 34 -3.80 -17.53 -3.85
CA PRO A 34 -3.71 -16.26 -3.14
C PRO A 34 -3.57 -16.49 -1.64
N VAL A 35 -2.56 -15.89 -1.03
CA VAL A 35 -2.26 -16.04 0.39
C VAL A 35 -2.13 -14.66 1.04
N TYR A 36 -2.78 -14.49 2.19
CA TYR A 36 -2.49 -13.42 3.13
C TYR A 36 -1.97 -14.03 4.44
N ILE A 37 -0.83 -13.51 4.93
CA ILE A 37 -0.23 -13.96 6.19
C ILE A 37 -0.31 -12.81 7.19
N HIS A 38 -1.04 -13.02 8.27
CA HIS A 38 -1.13 -12.10 9.39
C HIS A 38 0.06 -12.33 10.34
N ASP A 39 1.15 -11.62 10.07
CA ASP A 39 2.40 -11.67 10.81
C ASP A 39 2.67 -10.33 11.52
N ILE A 40 2.01 -10.11 12.67
CA ILE A 40 2.15 -8.85 13.43
C ILE A 40 3.60 -8.61 13.84
N LYS A 41 4.32 -9.66 14.25
CA LYS A 41 5.72 -9.55 14.69
C LYS A 41 6.63 -9.21 13.50
N GLY A 42 6.35 -9.78 12.33
CA GLY A 42 7.06 -9.51 11.09
C GLY A 42 6.84 -8.12 10.50
N GLU A 43 5.95 -7.29 11.05
CA GLU A 43 5.83 -5.86 10.71
C GLU A 43 6.83 -4.97 11.47
N GLY A 44 7.60 -5.52 12.42
CA GLY A 44 8.59 -4.79 13.21
C GLY A 44 7.97 -3.83 14.23
N ALA A 45 8.69 -2.75 14.56
CA ALA A 45 8.26 -1.77 15.57
C ALA A 45 7.01 -0.95 15.14
N TRP A 46 6.68 -0.96 13.85
CA TRP A 46 5.67 -0.08 13.24
C TRP A 46 4.44 -0.88 12.77
N ALA A 47 3.99 -1.84 13.58
CA ALA A 47 2.78 -2.61 13.32
C ALA A 47 1.54 -1.72 13.14
N PRO A 48 0.56 -2.13 12.31
CA PRO A 48 -0.59 -1.29 11.97
C PRO A 48 -1.42 -0.90 13.19
N GLY A 49 -1.71 0.41 13.32
CA GLY A 49 -2.58 0.98 14.35
C GLY A 49 -4.06 0.62 14.20
N GLY A 50 -4.90 1.08 15.14
CA GLY A 50 -6.33 0.70 15.20
C GLY A 50 -7.12 0.99 13.91
N ALA A 51 -7.01 2.20 13.36
CA ALA A 51 -7.71 2.60 12.13
C ALA A 51 -7.21 1.82 10.90
N SER A 52 -5.90 1.54 10.84
CA SER A 52 -5.29 0.73 9.78
C SER A 52 -5.78 -0.72 9.84
N ARG A 53 -5.88 -1.32 11.04
CA ARG A 53 -6.46 -2.67 11.20
C ARG A 53 -7.94 -2.72 10.83
N TRP A 54 -8.72 -1.70 11.21
CA TRP A 54 -10.12 -1.57 10.78
C TRP A 54 -10.24 -1.57 9.26
N TRP A 55 -9.42 -0.77 8.57
CA TRP A 55 -9.40 -0.71 7.12
C TRP A 55 -9.02 -2.06 6.51
N LEU A 56 -7.94 -2.67 7.02
CA LEU A 56 -7.43 -3.97 6.58
C LEU A 56 -8.50 -5.06 6.68
N HIS A 57 -9.31 -5.10 7.73
CA HIS A 57 -10.40 -6.06 7.86
C HIS A 57 -11.36 -6.00 6.66
N HIS A 58 -11.84 -4.81 6.32
CA HIS A 58 -12.78 -4.61 5.22
C HIS A 58 -12.11 -4.85 3.86
N ALA A 59 -10.85 -4.42 3.70
CA ALA A 59 -10.10 -4.62 2.47
C ALA A 59 -9.77 -6.09 2.18
N LEU A 60 -9.50 -6.91 3.21
CA LEU A 60 -9.31 -8.36 3.06
C LEU A 60 -10.61 -9.06 2.67
N ASN A 61 -11.74 -8.67 3.26
CA ASN A 61 -13.05 -9.21 2.89
C ASN A 61 -13.38 -8.89 1.42
N ASP A 62 -13.11 -7.66 0.99
CA ASP A 62 -13.30 -7.25 -0.41
C ASP A 62 -12.37 -8.01 -1.37
N LEU A 63 -11.10 -8.20 -1.03
CA LEU A 63 -10.17 -8.99 -1.83
C LEU A 63 -10.62 -10.45 -1.98
N ASP A 64 -11.05 -11.10 -0.89
CA ASP A 64 -11.58 -12.48 -0.96
C ASP A 64 -12.81 -12.57 -1.86
N GLN A 65 -13.73 -11.60 -1.77
CA GLN A 65 -14.89 -11.53 -2.66
C GLN A 65 -14.49 -11.35 -4.13
N GLN A 66 -13.50 -10.51 -4.42
CA GLN A 66 -12.95 -10.35 -5.78
C GLN A 66 -12.37 -11.68 -6.30
N LEU A 67 -11.56 -12.37 -5.48
CA LEU A 67 -10.95 -13.65 -5.86
C LEU A 67 -12.00 -14.74 -6.12
N ARG A 68 -13.03 -14.84 -5.28
CA ARG A 68 -14.15 -15.79 -5.47
C ARG A 68 -14.88 -15.59 -6.78
N LYS A 69 -15.11 -14.34 -7.19
CA LYS A 69 -15.72 -14.03 -8.49
C LYS A 69 -14.88 -14.50 -9.69
N THR A 70 -13.57 -14.66 -9.52
CA THR A 70 -12.65 -15.15 -10.56
C THR A 70 -12.40 -16.66 -10.51
N GLY A 71 -12.96 -17.38 -9.51
CA GLY A 71 -12.78 -18.83 -9.36
C GLY A 71 -11.65 -19.27 -8.42
N SER A 72 -11.17 -18.38 -7.54
CA SER A 72 -10.19 -18.69 -6.49
C SER A 72 -10.69 -18.20 -5.12
N ALA A 73 -9.85 -18.21 -4.09
CA ALA A 73 -10.17 -17.68 -2.76
C ALA A 73 -8.91 -17.20 -2.04
N LEU A 74 -9.06 -16.32 -1.06
CA LEU A 74 -7.95 -15.87 -0.23
C LEU A 74 -7.67 -16.88 0.89
N ILE A 75 -6.48 -17.47 0.88
CA ILE A 75 -6.02 -18.33 1.96
C ILE A 75 -5.36 -17.48 3.03
N ILE A 76 -5.87 -17.57 4.26
CA ILE A 76 -5.40 -16.79 5.40
C ILE A 76 -4.62 -17.68 6.36
N ARG A 77 -3.44 -17.20 6.75
CA ARG A 77 -2.57 -17.81 7.75
C ARG A 77 -2.16 -16.77 8.78
N THR A 78 -1.74 -17.24 9.94
CA THR A 78 -1.19 -16.42 11.03
C THR A 78 0.16 -16.99 11.45
N GLY A 79 1.11 -16.13 11.79
CA GLY A 79 2.43 -16.55 12.29
C GLY A 79 3.59 -16.00 11.46
N ASP A 80 4.79 -16.52 11.73
CA ASP A 80 6.01 -16.12 11.03
C ASP A 80 5.91 -16.38 9.52
N SER A 81 6.13 -15.33 8.73
CA SER A 81 5.94 -15.37 7.28
C SER A 81 6.77 -16.46 6.59
N LEU A 82 8.03 -16.67 6.99
CA LEU A 82 8.90 -17.68 6.38
C LEU A 82 8.39 -19.09 6.68
N ALA A 83 8.14 -19.39 7.95
CA ALA A 83 7.66 -20.70 8.37
C ALA A 83 6.31 -21.04 7.73
N VAL A 84 5.40 -20.06 7.65
CA VAL A 84 4.10 -20.22 7.00
C VAL A 84 4.24 -20.48 5.50
N LEU A 85 5.09 -19.72 4.79
CA LEU A 85 5.32 -19.94 3.36
C LEU A 85 5.93 -21.32 3.09
N GLN A 86 6.92 -21.76 3.87
CA GLN A 86 7.50 -23.10 3.75
C GLN A 86 6.45 -24.19 3.93
N LYS A 87 5.58 -24.04 4.95
CA LYS A 87 4.48 -24.96 5.20
C LYS A 87 3.51 -25.00 4.02
N LEU A 88 3.11 -23.84 3.49
CA LEU A 88 2.21 -23.76 2.33
C LEU A 88 2.83 -24.38 1.07
N LEU A 89 4.11 -24.15 0.80
CA LEU A 89 4.83 -24.77 -0.32
C LEU A 89 4.82 -26.30 -0.20
N ALA A 90 5.09 -26.83 1.00
CA ALA A 90 5.05 -28.27 1.28
C ALA A 90 3.63 -28.84 1.17
N GLU A 91 2.63 -28.15 1.73
CA GLU A 91 1.23 -28.56 1.66
C GLU A 91 0.80 -28.64 0.20
N THR A 92 0.95 -27.56 -0.56
CA THR A 92 0.35 -27.35 -1.89
C THR A 92 1.13 -27.99 -3.04
N GLY A 93 2.40 -28.35 -2.83
CA GLY A 93 3.30 -28.74 -3.91
C GLY A 93 3.71 -27.60 -4.83
N ALA A 94 3.37 -26.35 -4.49
CA ALA A 94 3.79 -25.17 -5.23
C ALA A 94 5.31 -25.11 -5.32
N LYS A 95 5.83 -24.77 -6.51
CA LYS A 95 7.26 -24.60 -6.76
C LYS A 95 7.67 -23.14 -6.90
N GLN A 96 6.68 -22.24 -6.90
CA GLN A 96 6.88 -20.82 -7.04
C GLN A 96 6.12 -20.03 -5.97
N VAL A 97 6.75 -18.98 -5.47
CA VAL A 97 6.09 -17.92 -4.70
C VAL A 97 6.41 -16.56 -5.32
N VAL A 98 5.38 -15.72 -5.43
CA VAL A 98 5.50 -14.37 -5.98
C VAL A 98 4.82 -13.34 -5.09
N TRP A 99 5.35 -12.11 -5.10
CA TRP A 99 4.79 -11.01 -4.32
C TRP A 99 5.16 -9.64 -4.89
N ASN A 100 4.40 -8.58 -4.57
CA ASN A 100 4.82 -7.20 -4.89
C ASN A 100 5.68 -6.63 -3.77
N ARG A 101 6.74 -5.87 -4.10
CA ARG A 101 7.70 -5.33 -3.14
C ARG A 101 7.05 -4.33 -2.17
N ARG A 102 7.54 -4.37 -0.94
CA ARG A 102 7.38 -3.34 0.08
C ARG A 102 8.76 -2.76 0.38
N TYR A 103 8.81 -1.55 0.92
CA TYR A 103 10.03 -0.73 0.91
C TYR A 103 10.44 -0.26 2.32
N GLU A 104 9.64 -0.57 3.34
CA GLU A 104 9.96 -0.31 4.72
C GLU A 104 11.17 -1.16 5.16
N PRO A 105 12.17 -0.59 5.89
CA PRO A 105 13.45 -1.27 6.14
C PRO A 105 13.33 -2.67 6.76
N ALA A 106 12.50 -2.82 7.80
CA ALA A 106 12.26 -4.11 8.44
C ALA A 106 11.63 -5.14 7.47
N ILE A 107 10.76 -4.68 6.57
CA ILE A 107 10.09 -5.52 5.58
C ILE A 107 11.06 -5.92 4.47
N VAL A 108 11.91 -5.01 4.00
CA VAL A 108 12.97 -5.30 3.02
C VAL A 108 13.92 -6.36 3.57
N GLN A 109 14.32 -6.24 4.84
CA GLN A 109 15.17 -7.23 5.51
C GLN A 109 14.49 -8.61 5.57
N ARG A 110 13.24 -8.66 6.05
CA ARG A 110 12.44 -9.89 6.11
C ARG A 110 12.28 -10.54 4.74
N ASP A 111 11.84 -9.79 3.73
CA ASP A 111 11.57 -10.31 2.39
C ASP A 111 12.88 -10.77 1.72
N THR A 112 14.02 -10.11 2.01
CA THR A 112 15.36 -10.56 1.55
C THR A 112 15.74 -11.89 2.17
N GLN A 113 15.55 -12.04 3.49
CA GLN A 113 15.79 -13.31 4.18
C GLN A 113 14.92 -14.43 3.62
N ILE A 114 13.60 -14.20 3.48
CA ILE A 114 12.66 -15.18 2.93
C ILE A 114 13.10 -15.61 1.52
N LYS A 115 13.42 -14.63 0.66
CA LYS A 115 13.84 -14.90 -0.71
C LYS A 115 15.12 -15.73 -0.77
N THR A 116 16.09 -15.44 0.09
CA THR A 116 17.35 -16.21 0.17
C THR A 116 17.08 -17.64 0.63
N VAL A 117 16.34 -17.83 1.72
CA VAL A 117 16.06 -19.17 2.28
C VAL A 117 15.29 -20.03 1.27
N LEU A 118 14.25 -19.49 0.66
CA LEU A 118 13.42 -20.25 -0.29
C LEU A 118 14.17 -20.58 -1.59
N ARG A 119 15.02 -19.68 -2.09
CA ARG A 119 15.86 -19.96 -3.28
C ARG A 119 16.94 -21.01 -3.00
N ASN A 120 17.53 -21.00 -1.80
CA ASN A 120 18.49 -22.03 -1.40
C ASN A 120 17.82 -23.41 -1.27
N ALA A 121 16.51 -23.45 -1.03
CA ALA A 121 15.69 -24.66 -1.09
C ALA A 121 15.09 -24.92 -2.50
N GLU A 122 15.69 -24.33 -3.54
CA GLU A 122 15.35 -24.52 -4.96
C GLU A 122 13.92 -24.11 -5.37
N PHE A 123 13.22 -23.31 -4.56
CA PHE A 123 11.96 -22.70 -4.97
C PHE A 123 12.19 -21.49 -5.89
N LYS A 124 11.31 -21.33 -6.88
CA LYS A 124 11.28 -20.12 -7.70
C LYS A 124 10.65 -18.97 -6.89
N VAL A 125 11.41 -17.91 -6.68
CA VAL A 125 10.96 -16.74 -5.91
C VAL A 125 11.13 -15.47 -6.72
N GLU A 126 10.02 -14.79 -7.01
CA GLU A 126 9.99 -13.55 -7.77
C GLU A 126 9.25 -12.45 -7.01
N SER A 127 9.71 -11.21 -7.19
CA SER A 127 9.13 -10.04 -6.53
C SER A 127 9.06 -8.90 -7.53
N PHE A 128 7.96 -8.15 -7.55
CA PHE A 128 7.67 -7.15 -8.59
C PHE A 128 7.44 -5.75 -8.00
N ASN A 129 7.63 -4.70 -8.79
CA ASN A 129 7.12 -3.38 -8.40
C ASN A 129 5.61 -3.34 -8.61
N GLY A 130 4.84 -3.25 -7.53
CA GLY A 130 3.38 -3.08 -7.61
C GLY A 130 2.87 -1.84 -6.89
N SER A 131 3.74 -1.07 -6.25
CA SER A 131 3.33 -0.02 -5.30
C SER A 131 3.85 1.36 -5.68
N LEU A 132 4.78 1.46 -6.64
CA LEU A 132 5.43 2.71 -7.04
C LEU A 132 5.44 2.87 -8.57
N LEU A 133 5.48 4.11 -9.04
CA LEU A 133 5.72 4.42 -10.45
C LEU A 133 7.18 4.12 -10.85
N HIS A 134 8.12 4.34 -9.93
CA HIS A 134 9.53 4.02 -10.13
C HIS A 134 10.10 3.20 -8.99
N GLU A 135 11.07 2.37 -9.32
CA GLU A 135 11.89 1.71 -8.32
C GLU A 135 12.88 2.72 -7.70
N PRO A 136 12.90 2.91 -6.36
CA PRO A 136 13.74 3.92 -5.70
C PRO A 136 15.24 3.82 -6.01
N HIS A 137 15.74 2.59 -6.19
CA HIS A 137 17.15 2.34 -6.50
C HIS A 137 17.56 2.74 -7.93
N GLN A 138 16.60 2.95 -8.83
CA GLN A 138 16.84 3.36 -10.21
C GLN A 138 16.93 4.88 -10.38
N ILE A 139 16.44 5.66 -9.39
CA ILE A 139 16.41 7.12 -9.47
C ILE A 139 17.64 7.70 -8.79
N LYS A 140 18.47 8.43 -9.56
CA LYS A 140 19.71 9.06 -9.09
C LYS A 140 19.88 10.43 -9.73
N ASN A 141 20.57 11.33 -9.03
CA ASN A 141 20.97 12.60 -9.60
C ASN A 141 22.15 12.43 -10.59
N LEU A 142 22.54 13.52 -11.26
CA LEU A 142 23.62 13.51 -12.26
C LEU A 142 24.98 13.07 -11.69
N SER A 143 25.19 13.19 -10.38
CA SER A 143 26.39 12.73 -9.67
C SER A 143 26.28 11.27 -9.17
N GLY A 144 25.19 10.57 -9.49
CA GLY A 144 24.94 9.19 -9.03
C GLY A 144 24.42 9.06 -7.60
N ASN A 145 24.15 10.18 -6.91
CA ASN A 145 23.68 10.23 -5.53
C ASN A 145 22.14 10.29 -5.43
N PRO A 146 21.54 9.85 -4.31
CA PRO A 146 20.10 9.98 -4.10
C PRO A 146 19.69 11.45 -3.97
N PHE A 147 18.48 11.77 -4.46
CA PHE A 147 17.88 13.09 -4.22
C PHE A 147 17.42 13.26 -2.78
N GLN A 148 17.63 14.46 -2.23
CA GLN A 148 17.09 14.91 -0.93
C GLN A 148 16.15 16.13 -1.07
N VAL A 149 15.93 16.62 -2.30
CA VAL A 149 15.03 17.73 -2.60
C VAL A 149 14.02 17.27 -3.64
N PHE A 150 12.73 17.54 -3.38
CA PHE A 150 11.61 17.05 -4.19
C PHE A 150 11.61 17.56 -5.64
N THR A 151 11.76 18.86 -5.86
CA THR A 151 11.64 19.45 -7.21
C THR A 151 12.59 18.80 -8.25
N PRO A 152 13.91 18.67 -8.01
CA PRO A 152 14.80 18.00 -8.97
C PRO A 152 14.55 16.49 -9.05
N PHE A 153 14.15 15.84 -7.95
CA PHE A 153 13.73 14.43 -7.96
C PHE A 153 12.55 14.23 -8.93
N TRP A 154 11.49 15.02 -8.77
CA TRP A 154 10.27 14.84 -9.54
C TRP A 154 10.45 15.19 -11.02
N LYS A 155 11.23 16.24 -11.32
CA LYS A 155 11.64 16.54 -12.70
C LYS A 155 12.40 15.37 -13.33
N ASN A 156 13.31 14.73 -12.60
CA ASN A 156 14.05 13.57 -13.09
C ASN A 156 13.12 12.36 -13.30
N CYS A 157 12.20 12.08 -12.38
CA CYS A 157 11.20 11.03 -12.54
C CYS A 157 10.33 11.24 -13.79
N LEU A 158 9.78 12.43 -13.99
CA LEU A 158 8.94 12.74 -15.15
C LEU A 158 9.72 12.60 -16.48
N ALA A 159 10.96 13.06 -16.52
CA ALA A 159 11.79 12.97 -17.72
C ALA A 159 12.16 11.52 -18.12
N ASN A 160 12.19 10.61 -17.13
CA ASN A 160 12.56 9.20 -17.34
C ASN A 160 11.37 8.25 -17.21
N LEU A 161 10.16 8.80 -17.14
CA LEU A 161 8.93 8.07 -16.89
C LEU A 161 8.63 7.11 -18.05
N LYS A 162 8.81 5.81 -17.82
CA LYS A 162 8.49 4.74 -18.78
C LYS A 162 7.38 3.86 -18.21
N LEU A 163 6.16 4.38 -18.22
CA LEU A 163 5.00 3.64 -17.75
C LEU A 163 4.39 2.82 -18.89
N GLY A 164 4.11 1.55 -18.58
CA GLY A 164 3.17 0.76 -19.37
C GLY A 164 1.73 1.18 -19.07
N GLN A 165 0.77 0.47 -19.66
CA GLN A 165 -0.63 0.58 -19.25
C GLN A 165 -0.88 -0.27 -18.00
N PRO A 166 -1.79 0.16 -17.10
CA PRO A 166 -2.21 -0.68 -15.98
C PRO A 166 -2.69 -2.05 -16.46
N LEU A 167 -2.26 -3.12 -15.77
CA LEU A 167 -2.67 -4.47 -16.16
C LEU A 167 -4.15 -4.70 -15.83
N LYS A 168 -4.91 -5.33 -16.74
CA LYS A 168 -6.33 -5.64 -16.49
C LYS A 168 -6.46 -6.79 -15.50
N ALA A 169 -7.37 -6.70 -14.53
CA ALA A 169 -7.65 -7.80 -13.61
C ALA A 169 -7.92 -9.12 -14.39
N PRO A 170 -7.33 -10.26 -13.96
CA PRO A 170 -7.65 -11.57 -14.55
C PRO A 170 -9.15 -11.87 -14.43
N SER A 171 -9.78 -12.24 -15.54
CA SER A 171 -11.21 -12.60 -15.55
C SER A 171 -11.48 -13.99 -14.96
N LYS A 172 -10.49 -14.88 -15.01
CA LYS A 172 -10.54 -16.23 -14.44
C LYS A 172 -9.19 -16.57 -13.85
N ILE A 173 -9.22 -17.16 -12.67
CA ILE A 173 -8.05 -17.71 -11.98
C ILE A 173 -8.35 -19.19 -11.74
N LEU A 174 -7.40 -20.05 -12.12
CA LEU A 174 -7.46 -21.45 -11.72
C LEU A 174 -7.08 -21.52 -10.23
N GLY A 175 -8.07 -21.59 -9.34
CA GLY A 175 -7.84 -21.77 -7.90
C GLY A 175 -7.31 -23.17 -7.57
N PRO A 176 -6.94 -23.41 -6.29
CA PRO A 176 -6.51 -24.74 -5.85
C PRO A 176 -7.63 -25.77 -6.01
N ALA A 177 -7.33 -26.93 -6.59
CA ALA A 177 -8.32 -28.00 -6.81
C ALA A 177 -8.84 -28.66 -5.51
N ARG A 178 -8.16 -28.42 -4.39
CA ARG A 178 -8.52 -28.95 -3.07
C ARG A 178 -8.67 -27.82 -2.06
N ASP A 179 -9.50 -28.06 -1.05
CA ASP A 179 -9.62 -27.14 0.06
C ASP A 179 -8.31 -27.09 0.85
N LEU A 180 -7.77 -25.89 0.98
CA LEU A 180 -6.65 -25.62 1.87
C LEU A 180 -7.22 -25.10 3.19
N PRO A 181 -6.65 -25.50 4.34
CA PRO A 181 -6.98 -24.86 5.61
C PRO A 181 -6.91 -23.35 5.46
N SER A 182 -7.73 -22.59 6.17
CA SER A 182 -7.72 -21.12 6.17
C SER A 182 -8.40 -20.65 7.44
N VAL A 183 -7.83 -19.65 8.11
CA VAL A 183 -8.52 -19.02 9.25
C VAL A 183 -9.49 -17.95 8.74
N SER A 184 -10.54 -17.65 9.49
CA SER A 184 -11.46 -16.57 9.10
C SER A 184 -10.82 -15.20 9.30
N ILE A 185 -11.22 -14.20 8.49
CA ILE A 185 -10.78 -12.81 8.67
C ILE A 185 -11.17 -12.29 10.06
N ASP A 186 -12.34 -12.69 10.57
CA ASP A 186 -12.81 -12.33 11.91
C ASP A 186 -11.86 -12.81 13.02
N SER A 187 -11.27 -14.01 12.87
CA SER A 187 -10.32 -14.56 13.84
C SER A 187 -9.03 -13.76 13.96
N LEU A 188 -8.73 -12.88 13.00
CA LEU A 188 -7.59 -11.96 13.07
C LEU A 188 -7.79 -10.82 14.08
N ASN A 189 -9.01 -10.64 14.63
CA ASN A 189 -9.34 -9.63 15.64
C ASN A 189 -8.90 -8.21 15.25
N LEU A 190 -9.06 -7.86 13.98
CA LEU A 190 -8.64 -6.57 13.41
C LEU A 190 -9.57 -5.40 13.79
N LEU A 191 -10.86 -5.69 14.01
CA LEU A 191 -11.85 -4.70 14.42
C LEU A 191 -11.70 -4.34 15.91
N PRO A 192 -12.03 -3.10 16.31
CA PRO A 192 -11.88 -2.69 17.68
C PRO A 192 -12.94 -3.33 18.58
N LYS A 193 -12.56 -3.67 19.83
CA LYS A 193 -13.49 -4.21 20.84
C LYS A 193 -14.48 -3.16 21.35
N ILE A 194 -14.05 -1.89 21.37
CA ILE A 194 -14.89 -0.73 21.70
C ILE A 194 -15.15 -0.02 20.38
N THR A 195 -16.40 0.29 20.09
CA THR A 195 -16.87 0.86 18.81
C THR A 195 -16.50 2.35 18.64
N TRP A 196 -15.22 2.69 18.80
CA TRP A 196 -14.70 4.04 18.55
C TRP A 196 -14.69 4.38 17.06
N ASP A 197 -14.73 3.38 16.19
CA ASP A 197 -14.78 3.45 14.72
C ASP A 197 -16.19 3.73 14.16
N LYS A 198 -17.21 3.91 15.02
CA LYS A 198 -18.63 4.04 14.64
C LYS A 198 -18.92 5.10 13.55
N HIS A 199 -18.06 6.09 13.41
CA HIS A 199 -18.21 7.18 12.45
C HIS A 199 -17.45 6.96 11.14
N PHE A 200 -16.65 5.90 11.00
CA PHE A 200 -15.81 5.69 9.82
C PHE A 200 -16.60 5.33 8.57
N ARG A 201 -17.61 4.46 8.68
CA ARG A 201 -18.39 3.95 7.54
C ARG A 201 -19.04 5.06 6.69
N PRO A 202 -19.61 6.14 7.27
CA PRO A 202 -20.06 7.28 6.49
C PRO A 202 -19.01 7.97 5.62
N PHE A 203 -17.72 7.93 6.02
CA PHE A 203 -16.63 8.62 5.30
C PHE A 203 -15.83 7.69 4.39
N TRP A 204 -15.82 6.39 4.69
CA TRP A 204 -14.91 5.44 4.06
C TRP A 204 -15.61 4.16 3.64
N ASN A 205 -15.31 3.76 2.40
CA ASN A 205 -15.68 2.48 1.83
C ASN A 205 -14.38 1.73 1.49
N PRO A 206 -13.81 0.91 2.40
CA PRO A 206 -12.50 0.27 2.22
C PRO A 206 -12.49 -0.89 1.22
N THR A 207 -12.99 -0.66 0.00
CA THR A 207 -13.09 -1.65 -1.07
C THR A 207 -12.39 -1.15 -2.33
N ARG A 208 -12.06 -2.06 -3.26
CA ARG A 208 -11.61 -1.71 -4.61
C ARG A 208 -12.61 -0.81 -5.32
N ALA A 209 -13.90 -1.13 -5.23
CA ALA A 209 -14.96 -0.31 -5.80
C ALA A 209 -15.02 1.09 -5.17
N GLY A 210 -14.78 1.20 -3.87
CA GLY A 210 -14.65 2.49 -3.17
C GLY A 210 -13.48 3.33 -3.70
N ALA A 211 -12.34 2.70 -3.98
CA ALA A 211 -11.18 3.37 -4.59
C ALA A 211 -11.50 3.90 -5.99
N GLU A 212 -12.12 3.06 -6.83
CA GLU A 212 -12.51 3.40 -8.21
C GLU A 212 -13.54 4.52 -8.24
N GLN A 213 -14.57 4.42 -7.40
CA GLN A 213 -15.61 5.45 -7.27
C GLN A 213 -14.98 6.79 -6.85
N ARG A 214 -14.10 6.79 -5.85
CA ARG A 214 -13.48 8.03 -5.38
C ARG A 214 -12.56 8.64 -6.43
N LEU A 215 -11.77 7.84 -7.14
CA LEU A 215 -10.93 8.31 -8.24
C LEU A 215 -11.80 8.91 -9.37
N SER A 216 -12.84 8.20 -9.78
CA SER A 216 -13.75 8.65 -10.84
C SER A 216 -14.43 9.98 -10.47
N GLN A 217 -14.96 10.10 -9.26
CA GLN A 217 -15.56 11.34 -8.75
C GLN A 217 -14.54 12.48 -8.71
N PHE A 218 -13.33 12.21 -8.21
CA PHE A 218 -12.26 13.19 -8.12
C PHE A 218 -11.86 13.73 -9.50
N VAL A 219 -11.66 12.85 -10.48
CA VAL A 219 -11.25 13.23 -11.84
C VAL A 219 -12.39 13.94 -12.60
N ALA A 220 -13.65 13.62 -12.29
CA ALA A 220 -14.80 14.25 -12.94
C ALA A 220 -15.03 15.71 -12.52
N ALA A 221 -14.65 16.11 -11.31
CA ALA A 221 -14.89 17.48 -10.84
C ALA A 221 -13.76 18.06 -9.96
N PRO A 222 -13.46 17.56 -8.74
CA PRO A 222 -12.50 18.20 -7.84
C PRO A 222 -11.10 18.43 -8.42
N VAL A 223 -10.62 17.58 -9.35
CA VAL A 223 -9.31 17.75 -9.97
C VAL A 223 -9.18 19.07 -10.73
N LYS A 224 -10.29 19.64 -11.23
CA LYS A 224 -10.31 20.91 -11.98
C LYS A 224 -9.75 22.06 -11.14
N ASP A 225 -10.19 22.15 -9.88
CA ASP A 225 -9.87 23.24 -8.97
C ASP A 225 -8.81 22.83 -7.93
N TYR A 226 -8.18 21.66 -8.11
CA TYR A 226 -7.24 21.07 -7.15
C TYR A 226 -6.09 22.01 -6.78
N ASN A 227 -5.57 22.79 -7.73
CA ASN A 227 -4.43 23.68 -7.45
C ASN A 227 -4.74 24.78 -6.41
N THR A 228 -6.01 25.16 -6.23
CA THR A 228 -6.42 26.19 -5.27
C THR A 228 -7.21 25.63 -4.10
N ALA A 229 -8.07 24.64 -4.33
CA ALA A 229 -8.93 24.07 -3.29
C ALA A 229 -8.19 23.19 -2.27
N ARG A 230 -7.03 22.63 -2.64
CA ARG A 230 -6.25 21.71 -1.78
C ARG A 230 -5.75 22.33 -0.46
N ASP A 231 -5.62 23.65 -0.41
CA ASP A 231 -5.05 24.36 0.74
C ASP A 231 -6.12 24.75 1.78
N PHE A 232 -7.40 24.56 1.46
CA PHE A 232 -8.54 24.92 2.32
C PHE A 232 -9.23 23.67 2.87
N PRO A 233 -9.06 23.33 4.16
CA PRO A 233 -9.57 22.08 4.75
C PRO A 233 -11.10 22.04 4.88
N GLU A 234 -11.80 23.17 4.72
CA GLU A 234 -13.26 23.22 4.70
C GLU A 234 -13.88 22.71 3.39
N HIS A 235 -13.08 22.55 2.33
CA HIS A 235 -13.53 22.06 1.04
C HIS A 235 -13.18 20.58 0.86
N ASP A 236 -14.09 19.79 0.24
CA ASP A 236 -13.74 18.46 -0.27
C ASP A 236 -12.95 18.57 -1.59
N GLY A 237 -11.83 19.29 -1.55
CA GLY A 237 -11.01 19.64 -2.72
C GLY A 237 -9.93 18.61 -3.06
N THR A 238 -9.81 17.51 -2.32
CA THR A 238 -8.73 16.52 -2.49
C THR A 238 -9.23 15.15 -2.94
N SER A 239 -8.32 14.28 -3.37
CA SER A 239 -8.71 12.95 -3.86
C SER A 239 -9.19 12.01 -2.76
N ARG A 240 -8.75 12.19 -1.50
CA ARG A 240 -8.97 11.21 -0.41
C ARG A 240 -8.59 9.76 -0.79
N LEU A 241 -7.62 9.60 -1.70
CA LEU A 241 -7.15 8.29 -2.18
C LEU A 241 -6.04 7.67 -1.32
N SER A 242 -5.51 8.39 -0.32
CA SER A 242 -4.35 7.96 0.46
C SER A 242 -4.47 6.58 1.11
N PRO A 243 -5.57 6.18 1.79
CA PRO A 243 -5.67 4.84 2.35
C PRO A 243 -5.77 3.76 1.26
N TYR A 244 -6.47 4.03 0.16
CA TYR A 244 -6.57 3.10 -0.97
C TYR A 244 -5.22 2.85 -1.64
N LEU A 245 -4.38 3.89 -1.77
CA LEU A 245 -3.00 3.80 -2.26
C LEU A 245 -2.06 3.10 -1.26
N HIS A 246 -2.31 3.24 0.04
CA HIS A 246 -1.51 2.60 1.09
C HIS A 246 -1.75 1.10 1.16
N PHE A 247 -3.01 0.66 1.15
CA PHE A 247 -3.37 -0.77 1.14
C PHE A 247 -3.32 -1.40 -0.27
N GLY A 248 -2.99 -0.59 -1.28
CA GLY A 248 -2.83 -1.04 -2.66
C GLY A 248 -4.11 -1.57 -3.28
N GLN A 249 -5.26 -1.02 -2.89
CA GLN A 249 -6.55 -1.27 -3.54
C GLN A 249 -6.62 -0.58 -4.90
N ILE A 250 -5.82 0.46 -5.10
CA ILE A 250 -5.56 1.09 -6.40
C ILE A 250 -4.07 1.39 -6.52
N SER A 251 -3.50 1.18 -7.71
CA SER A 251 -2.09 1.47 -7.94
C SER A 251 -1.87 2.97 -8.26
N PRO A 252 -0.67 3.51 -8.02
CA PRO A 252 -0.34 4.86 -8.49
C PRO A 252 -0.35 4.96 -10.02
N LEU A 253 -0.10 3.86 -10.75
CA LEU A 253 -0.15 3.83 -12.22
C LEU A 253 -1.58 3.96 -12.74
N GLU A 254 -2.55 3.33 -12.08
CA GLU A 254 -3.98 3.50 -12.39
C GLU A 254 -4.42 4.94 -12.16
N VAL A 255 -4.04 5.55 -11.03
CA VAL A 255 -4.33 6.95 -10.73
C VAL A 255 -3.70 7.88 -11.76
N TYR A 256 -2.41 7.69 -12.06
CA TYR A 256 -1.69 8.49 -13.06
C TYR A 256 -2.36 8.40 -14.43
N THR A 257 -2.65 7.18 -14.90
CA THR A 257 -3.29 6.95 -16.20
C THR A 257 -4.67 7.58 -16.28
N CYS A 258 -5.48 7.47 -15.22
CA CYS A 258 -6.81 8.08 -15.17
C CYS A 258 -6.76 9.61 -15.27
N VAL A 259 -5.84 10.25 -14.56
CA VAL A 259 -5.67 11.72 -14.61
C VAL A 259 -5.12 12.15 -15.98
N LYS A 260 -4.16 11.43 -16.55
CA LYS A 260 -3.61 11.75 -17.88
C LYS A 260 -4.63 11.54 -19.00
N ALA A 261 -5.60 10.64 -18.84
CA ALA A 261 -6.71 10.45 -19.77
C ALA A 261 -7.84 11.50 -19.59
N SER A 262 -7.80 12.30 -18.52
CA SER A 262 -8.83 13.31 -18.25
C SER A 262 -8.60 14.61 -19.04
N PRO A 263 -9.62 15.47 -19.22
CA PRO A 263 -9.48 16.81 -19.79
C PRO A 263 -8.54 17.74 -19.00
N HIS A 264 -8.20 17.37 -17.77
CA HIS A 264 -7.37 18.16 -16.86
C HIS A 264 -5.88 17.78 -16.89
N SER A 265 -5.49 16.84 -17.76
CA SER A 265 -4.14 16.26 -17.82
C SER A 265 -3.00 17.26 -18.07
N GLU A 266 -3.27 18.34 -18.81
CA GLU A 266 -2.35 19.44 -19.13
C GLU A 266 -2.70 20.72 -18.35
N SER A 267 -3.62 20.64 -17.39
CA SER A 267 -3.95 21.77 -16.52
C SER A 267 -2.99 21.85 -15.34
N LYS A 268 -2.76 23.06 -14.81
CA LYS A 268 -1.99 23.27 -13.58
C LYS A 268 -2.51 22.41 -12.41
N SER A 269 -3.82 22.18 -12.34
CA SER A 269 -4.43 21.35 -11.30
C SER A 269 -4.13 19.86 -11.47
N GLY A 270 -4.18 19.35 -12.70
CA GLY A 270 -3.78 17.96 -13.01
C GLY A 270 -2.29 17.73 -12.78
N GLU A 271 -1.42 18.63 -13.24
CA GLU A 271 0.02 18.59 -12.97
C GLU A 271 0.33 18.64 -11.47
N ARG A 272 -0.34 19.54 -10.74
CA ARG A 272 -0.21 19.65 -9.28
C ARG A 272 -0.61 18.34 -8.61
N PHE A 273 -1.75 17.75 -8.96
CA PHE A 273 -2.17 16.49 -8.37
C PHE A 273 -1.18 15.35 -8.65
N ILE A 274 -0.65 15.27 -9.86
CA ILE A 274 0.35 14.28 -10.24
C ILE A 274 1.66 14.49 -9.47
N ALA A 275 2.05 15.73 -9.18
CA ALA A 275 3.18 16.02 -8.29
C ALA A 275 2.96 15.52 -6.85
N GLU A 276 1.71 15.45 -6.36
CA GLU A 276 1.41 14.90 -5.03
C GLU A 276 1.51 13.37 -4.99
N ILE A 277 1.23 12.69 -6.11
CA ILE A 277 1.64 11.29 -6.29
C ILE A 277 3.18 11.19 -6.29
N GLY A 278 3.86 12.16 -6.92
CA GLY A 278 5.32 12.27 -6.85
C GLY A 278 5.85 12.46 -5.42
N TRP A 279 5.16 13.17 -4.54
CA TRP A 279 5.55 13.30 -3.13
C TRP A 279 5.49 11.96 -2.40
N ARG A 280 4.51 11.12 -2.72
CA ARG A 280 4.46 9.73 -2.24
C ARG A 280 5.67 8.94 -2.73
N GLU A 281 6.01 9.01 -4.02
CA GLU A 281 7.22 8.37 -4.56
C GLU A 281 8.49 8.87 -3.85
N PHE A 282 8.57 10.18 -3.58
CA PHE A 282 9.70 10.79 -2.90
C PHE A 282 9.85 10.32 -1.45
N GLY A 283 8.74 10.13 -0.73
CA GLY A 283 8.76 9.54 0.62
C GLY A 283 9.37 8.13 0.63
N TYR A 284 8.99 7.30 -0.34
CA TYR A 284 9.59 5.97 -0.53
C TYR A 284 11.05 6.02 -0.97
N HIS A 285 11.41 6.99 -1.81
CA HIS A 285 12.80 7.25 -2.20
C HIS A 285 13.68 7.59 -1.00
N LEU A 286 13.22 8.51 -0.15
CA LEU A 286 13.93 8.86 1.07
C LEU A 286 14.04 7.66 2.03
N LEU A 287 12.94 6.93 2.25
CA LEU A 287 12.95 5.77 3.14
C LEU A 287 13.92 4.67 2.68
N HIS A 288 14.02 4.45 1.36
CA HIS A 288 14.92 3.47 0.78
C HIS A 288 16.40 3.86 0.94
N HIS A 289 16.75 5.10 0.60
CA HIS A 289 18.15 5.57 0.62
C HIS A 289 18.63 6.02 2.00
N PHE A 290 17.71 6.38 2.90
CA PHE A 290 17.96 6.82 4.27
C PHE A 290 17.14 5.97 5.25
N ASN A 291 17.46 4.68 5.31
CA ASN A 291 16.69 3.67 6.05
C ASN A 291 16.63 3.87 7.58
N HIS A 292 17.39 4.80 8.15
CA HIS A 292 17.33 5.19 9.55
C HIS A 292 16.19 6.17 9.86
N THR A 293 15.58 6.76 8.83
CA THR A 293 14.54 7.80 8.96
C THR A 293 13.27 7.42 9.73
N PRO A 294 12.90 6.13 9.90
CA PRO A 294 11.84 5.78 10.84
C PRO A 294 12.17 6.11 12.30
N GLU A 295 13.45 6.08 12.69
CA GLU A 295 13.87 6.22 14.10
C GLU A 295 14.72 7.48 14.35
N LYS A 296 15.30 8.06 13.30
CA LYS A 296 16.24 9.19 13.39
C LYS A 296 15.89 10.27 12.37
N PRO A 297 16.11 11.56 12.68
CA PRO A 297 15.87 12.62 11.72
C PRO A 297 16.80 12.49 10.51
N LEU A 298 16.30 12.84 9.32
CA LEU A 298 17.09 12.88 8.09
C LEU A 298 18.30 13.82 8.20
N ARG A 299 18.12 14.91 8.95
CA ARG A 299 19.15 15.92 9.26
C ARG A 299 19.67 15.69 10.66
N SER A 300 20.92 15.26 10.77
CA SER A 300 21.53 14.82 12.03
C SER A 300 21.65 15.94 13.07
N GLU A 301 21.65 17.21 12.67
CA GLU A 301 21.64 18.33 13.63
C GLU A 301 20.39 18.34 14.53
N PHE A 302 19.28 17.72 14.11
CA PHE A 302 18.06 17.62 14.91
C PHE A 302 18.06 16.44 15.88
N GLU A 303 19.07 15.55 15.85
CA GLU A 303 19.18 14.43 16.82
C GLU A 303 19.27 14.93 18.26
N HIS A 304 19.86 16.11 18.47
CA HIS A 304 20.09 16.71 19.79
C HIS A 304 19.15 17.88 20.08
N PHE A 305 18.05 18.01 19.33
CA PHE A 305 17.09 19.09 19.56
C PHE A 305 16.45 18.94 20.96
N PRO A 306 16.47 19.99 21.80
CA PRO A 306 16.05 19.90 23.20
C PRO A 306 14.53 19.93 23.33
N TRP A 307 13.85 18.84 22.96
CA TRP A 307 12.41 18.70 23.11
C TRP A 307 12.00 18.75 24.59
N ALA A 308 11.02 19.58 24.94
CA ALA A 308 10.49 19.66 26.29
C ALA A 308 9.49 18.50 26.56
N PRO A 309 9.77 17.60 27.52
CA PRO A 309 8.84 16.51 27.83
C PRO A 309 7.68 17.01 28.69
N ASP A 310 6.53 17.27 28.06
CA ASP A 310 5.29 17.61 28.78
C ASP A 310 4.13 16.67 28.38
N PRO A 311 3.86 15.61 29.18
CA PRO A 311 2.78 14.68 28.92
C PRO A 311 1.38 15.31 28.95
N LYS A 312 1.19 16.42 29.68
CA LYS A 312 -0.10 17.12 29.75
C LYS A 312 -0.36 17.85 28.43
N LEU A 313 0.63 18.58 27.92
CA LEU A 313 0.52 19.25 26.63
C LEU A 313 0.34 18.25 25.48
N LEU A 314 1.09 17.13 25.49
CA LEU A 314 0.90 16.06 24.51
C LEU A 314 -0.54 15.52 24.53
N ARG A 315 -1.10 15.27 25.72
CA ARG A 315 -2.47 14.77 25.84
C ARG A 315 -3.52 15.79 25.40
N SER A 316 -3.31 17.07 25.66
CA SER A 316 -4.18 18.14 25.19
C SER A 316 -4.18 18.22 23.66
N TRP A 317 -3.01 18.11 23.03
CA TRP A 317 -2.88 18.04 21.57
C TRP A 317 -3.58 16.80 20.99
N GLN A 318 -3.29 15.60 21.51
CA GLN A 318 -3.92 14.35 21.07
C GLN A 318 -5.45 14.37 21.13
N LYS A 319 -6.04 15.16 22.05
CA LYS A 319 -7.49 15.27 22.25
C LYS A 319 -8.12 16.49 21.56
N GLY A 320 -7.33 17.31 20.85
CA GLY A 320 -7.80 18.57 20.27
C GLY A 320 -8.37 19.52 21.34
N ARG A 321 -7.59 19.77 22.40
CA ARG A 321 -7.89 20.69 23.52
C ARG A 321 -6.71 21.62 23.80
N THR A 322 -6.06 22.08 22.74
CA THR A 322 -4.91 23.00 22.81
C THR A 322 -5.36 24.44 23.06
N GLY A 323 -6.61 24.77 22.75
CA GLY A 323 -7.11 26.15 22.75
C GLY A 323 -6.90 26.87 21.42
N PHE A 324 -6.24 26.24 20.44
CA PHE A 324 -6.07 26.76 19.08
C PHE A 324 -7.08 26.08 18.13
N PRO A 325 -8.13 26.78 17.67
CA PRO A 325 -9.27 26.15 16.98
C PRO A 325 -8.89 25.30 15.77
N ILE A 326 -7.97 25.76 14.92
CA ILE A 326 -7.55 25.02 13.71
C ILE A 326 -6.83 23.71 14.05
N VAL A 327 -6.01 23.70 15.10
CA VAL A 327 -5.32 22.50 15.59
C VAL A 327 -6.34 21.54 16.19
N ASP A 328 -7.23 22.05 17.04
CA ASP A 328 -8.23 21.25 17.73
C ASP A 328 -9.23 20.62 16.74
N ALA A 329 -9.62 21.34 15.68
CA ALA A 329 -10.46 20.83 14.60
C ALA A 329 -9.79 19.65 13.88
N GLY A 330 -8.52 19.79 13.49
CA GLY A 330 -7.77 18.72 12.81
C GLY A 330 -7.62 17.47 13.68
N MET A 331 -7.28 17.63 14.96
CA MET A 331 -7.13 16.49 15.87
C MET A 331 -8.47 15.78 16.15
N ARG A 332 -9.58 16.52 16.20
CA ARG A 332 -10.92 15.93 16.33
C ARG A 332 -11.37 15.22 15.05
N GLN A 333 -11.07 15.78 13.88
CA GLN A 333 -11.31 15.13 12.59
C GLN A 333 -10.54 13.81 12.51
N LEU A 334 -9.23 13.81 12.82
CA LEU A 334 -8.39 12.61 12.86
C LEU A 334 -8.95 11.50 13.76
N TRP A 335 -9.61 11.86 14.86
CA TRP A 335 -10.22 10.88 15.76
C TRP A 335 -11.58 10.37 15.26
N GLN A 336 -12.36 11.22 14.60
CA GLN A 336 -13.74 10.91 14.19
C GLN A 336 -13.84 10.23 12.83
N THR A 337 -12.89 10.48 11.94
CA THR A 337 -12.91 10.04 10.53
C THR A 337 -11.64 9.29 10.21
#